data_AF-A0A8J7QTC6-F1
#
_entry.id   AF-A0A8J7QTC6-F1
#
_cell.length_a   1.000
_cell.length_b   1.000
_cell.length_c   1.000
_cell.angle_alpha   90.00
_cell.angle_beta   90.00
_cell.angle_gamma   90.00
#
_symmetry.space_group_name_H-M   'P 1'
#
loop_
_entity.id
_entity.type
_entity.pdbx_description
1 polymer ?
#
loop_
_entity_poly.entity_id
_entity_poly.type
_entity_poly.pdbx_seq_one_letter_code
_entity_poly.pdbx_strand_id
1 'polypeptide(L)' 'MHSSNSVIYENGAVKRVMFDGGYATFSEAGVPGWHYFLCDHAGNVRVVADMWGRAEQINHYYPYELIHKPL' A
#
# COMPACT_ATOMS: atom_id res chain seq x y z
N MET A 1 3.90 -13.65 8.83
CA MET A 1 3.57 -12.78 7.69
C MET A 1 3.85 -13.59 6.43
N HIS A 2 2.82 -13.91 5.65
CA HIS A 2 2.99 -14.53 4.33
C HIS A 2 2.81 -13.42 3.29
N SER A 3 3.92 -12.80 2.88
CA SER A 3 3.93 -11.76 1.85
C SER A 3 3.97 -12.48 0.50
N SER A 4 2.83 -12.61 -0.17
CA SER A 4 2.77 -13.16 -1.52
C SER A 4 3.46 -12.18 -2.49
N ASN A 5 4.62 -12.54 -3.02
CA ASN A 5 5.33 -11.79 -4.07
C ASN A 5 4.56 -11.88 -5.39
N SER A 6 3.48 -11.10 -5.51
CA SER A 6 2.65 -11.06 -6.70
C SER A 6 3.04 -9.90 -7.62
N VAL A 7 2.94 -10.16 -8.92
CA VAL A 7 3.14 -9.18 -9.98
C VAL A 7 1.80 -8.98 -10.69
N ILE A 8 1.37 -7.73 -10.82
CA ILE A 8 0.14 -7.33 -11.49
C ILE A 8 0.51 -6.73 -12.84
N TYR A 9 -0.09 -7.28 -13.90
CA TYR A 9 0.05 -6.80 -15.26
C TYR A 9 -1.21 -6.06 -15.71
N GLU A 10 -1.04 -5.04 -16.53
CA GLU A 10 -2.10 -4.28 -17.18
C GLU A 10 -1.69 -4.03 -18.63
N ASN A 11 -2.54 -4.36 -19.60
CA ASN A 11 -2.26 -4.24 -21.04
C ASN A 11 -0.93 -4.86 -21.50
N GLY A 12 -0.52 -5.99 -20.89
CA GLY A 12 0.72 -6.68 -21.21
C GLY A 12 1.99 -6.07 -20.61
N ALA A 13 1.89 -4.96 -19.88
CA ALA A 13 2.99 -4.34 -19.14
C ALA A 13 2.88 -4.60 -17.63
N VAL A 14 4.01 -4.62 -16.92
CA VAL A 14 4.03 -4.70 -15.46
C VAL A 14 3.48 -3.39 -14.91
N LYS A 15 2.42 -3.46 -14.09
CA LYS A 15 1.81 -2.29 -13.45
C LYS A 15 2.23 -2.16 -11.99
N ARG A 16 2.28 -3.29 -11.27
CA ARG A 16 2.59 -3.32 -9.84
C ARG A 16 3.36 -4.59 -9.46
N VAL A 17 4.34 -4.45 -8.58
CA VAL A 17 5.06 -5.57 -7.96
C VAL A 17 4.96 -5.46 -6.45
N MET A 18 4.50 -6.51 -5.78
CA MET A 18 4.47 -6.60 -4.31
C MET A 18 5.82 -7.07 -3.77
N PHE A 19 6.22 -6.54 -2.62
CA PHE A 19 7.38 -7.02 -1.86
C PHE A 19 7.07 -6.97 -0.35
N ASP A 20 7.97 -7.52 0.47
CA ASP A 20 7.77 -7.51 1.91
C ASP A 20 7.88 -6.09 2.47
N GLY A 21 6.74 -5.51 2.83
CA GLY A 21 6.63 -4.14 3.32
C GLY A 21 6.07 -3.12 2.33
N GLY A 22 5.58 -3.52 1.15
CA GLY A 22 4.98 -2.56 0.23
C GLY A 22 4.75 -3.05 -1.20
N TYR A 23 4.67 -2.09 -2.11
CA TYR A 23 4.63 -2.35 -3.55
C TYR A 23 5.29 -1.24 -4.37
N ALA A 24 5.76 -1.60 -5.55
CA ALA A 24 6.24 -0.67 -6.56
C ALA A 24 5.22 -0.54 -7.70
N THR A 25 5.00 0.66 -8.20
CA THR A 25 4.21 0.91 -9.42
C THR A 25 5.14 1.32 -10.56
N PHE A 26 4.78 0.89 -11.77
CA PHE A 26 5.54 1.18 -12.97
C PHE A 26 4.67 1.97 -13.95
N SER A 27 5.28 2.99 -14.54
CA SER A 27 4.66 3.83 -15.57
C SER A 27 5.60 3.93 -16.76
N GLU A 28 5.08 4.37 -17.90
CA GLU A 28 5.89 4.59 -19.11
C GLU A 28 7.01 5.62 -18.91
N ALA A 29 6.92 6.47 -17.88
CA ALA A 29 7.96 7.44 -17.52
C ALA A 29 9.25 6.79 -16.96
N GLY A 30 9.25 5.48 -16.70
CA GLY A 30 10.43 4.71 -16.30
C GLY A 30 10.90 4.90 -14.86
N VAL A 31 10.34 5.87 -14.12
CA VAL A 31 10.58 6.04 -12.68
C VAL A 31 9.54 5.25 -11.90
N PRO A 32 9.94 4.26 -11.08
CA PRO A 32 9.00 3.52 -10.23
C PRO A 32 8.44 4.38 -9.10
N GLY A 33 7.14 4.27 -8.84
CA GLY A 33 6.53 4.77 -7.60
C GLY A 33 6.71 3.75 -6.49
N TRP A 34 7.31 4.16 -5.36
CA TRP A 34 7.51 3.29 -4.20
C TRP A 34 6.48 3.59 -3.12
N HIS A 35 5.83 2.54 -2.63
CA HIS A 35 4.75 2.63 -1.66
C HIS A 35 5.03 1.65 -0.51
N TYR A 36 5.17 2.18 0.70
CA TYR A 36 5.57 1.42 1.89
C TYR A 36 4.41 1.27 2.87
N PHE A 37 4.26 0.08 3.42
CA PHE A 37 3.27 -0.23 4.45
C PHE A 37 3.85 -0.02 5.84
N LEU A 38 3.18 0.84 6.62
CA LEU A 38 3.40 0.89 8.06
C LEU A 38 2.27 0.11 8.72
N CYS A 39 2.65 -1.02 9.31
CA CYS A 39 1.71 -1.92 9.96
C CYS A 39 1.66 -1.70 11.47
N ASP A 40 0.50 -1.99 12.08
CA ASP A 40 0.40 -2.12 13.53
C ASP A 40 0.98 -3.45 14.03
N HIS A 41 0.94 -3.67 15.35
CA HIS A 41 1.44 -4.89 15.98
C HIS A 41 0.75 -6.18 15.48
N ALA A 42 -0.49 -6.09 14.99
CA ALA A 42 -1.23 -7.23 14.45
C ALA A 42 -0.94 -7.48 12.95
N GLY A 43 -0.15 -6.61 12.30
CA GLY A 43 0.19 -6.71 10.89
C GLY A 43 -0.79 -6.02 9.94
N ASN A 44 -1.74 -5.22 10.45
CA ASN A 44 -2.66 -4.46 9.60
C ASN A 44 -1.99 -3.19 9.08
N VAL A 45 -2.12 -2.91 7.77
CA VAL A 45 -1.61 -1.67 7.17
C VAL A 45 -2.40 -0.47 7.70
N ARG A 46 -1.70 0.43 8.40
CA ARG A 46 -2.25 1.69 8.95
C ARG A 46 -1.95 2.88 8.06
N VAL A 47 -0.79 2.88 7.41
CA VAL A 47 -0.37 3.93 6.49
C VAL A 47 0.26 3.32 5.26
N VAL A 48 -0.05 3.88 4.10
CA VAL A 48 0.75 3.75 2.88
C VAL A 48 1.52 5.05 2.71
N ALA A 49 2.84 4.96 2.60
CA ALA A 49 3.72 6.11 2.47
C ALA A 49 4.54 6.07 1.18
N ASP A 50 4.80 7.25 0.61
CA ASP A 50 5.65 7.40 -0.57
C ASP A 50 7.15 7.28 -0.24
N MET A 51 8.01 7.39 -1.25
CA MET A 51 9.47 7.30 -1.10
C MET A 51 10.10 8.39 -0.21
N TRP A 52 9.37 9.48 0.05
CA TRP A 52 9.80 10.57 0.92
C TRP A 52 9.18 10.47 2.33
N GLY A 53 8.48 9.38 2.63
CA GLY A 53 7.81 9.14 3.91
C GLY A 53 6.52 9.95 4.09
N ARG A 54 5.97 10.54 3.03
CA ARG A 54 4.69 11.26 3.10
C ARG A 54 3.55 10.26 3.00
N ALA A 55 2.51 10.46 3.81
CA ALA A 55 1.35 9.59 3.80
C ALA A 55 0.52 9.78 2.51
N GLU A 56 0.32 8.70 1.77
CA GLU A 56 -0.57 8.62 0.62
C GLU A 56 -1.97 8.13 1.02
N GLN A 57 -2.02 7.21 1.99
CA GLN A 57 -3.27 6.72 2.58
C GLN A 57 -3.08 6.48 4.07
N ILE A 58 -4.10 6.84 4.86
CA ILE A 58 -4.17 6.53 6.29
C ILE A 58 -5.44 5.73 6.54
N ASN A 59 -5.26 4.49 6.99
CA ASN A 59 -6.34 3.57 7.35
C ASN A 59 -6.53 3.60 8.87
N HIS A 60 -7.56 4.32 9.30
CA HIS A 60 -8.00 4.29 10.69
C HIS A 60 -8.77 2.99 10.96
N TYR A 61 -8.42 2.32 12.06
CA TYR A 61 -9.07 1.08 12.50
C TYR A 61 -9.68 1.43 13.84
N TYR A 62 -11.00 1.43 13.87
CA TYR A 62 -11.77 1.71 15.07
C TYR A 62 -11.93 0.40 15.86
N PRO A 63 -11.48 0.33 17.12
CA PRO A 63 -11.78 -0.81 17.97
C PRO A 63 -13.27 -0.74 18.36
N TYR A 64 -14.05 -1.71 17.86
CA TYR A 64 -15.46 -2.03 18.17
C TYR A 64 -16.44 -0.84 18.26
N GLU A 65 -17.38 -0.76 17.30
CA GLU A 65 -18.63 0.04 17.32
C GLU A 65 -18.62 1.54 16.89
N LEU A 66 -17.56 2.08 16.30
CA LEU A 66 -17.64 3.42 15.67
C LEU A 66 -17.90 3.33 14.16
N ILE A 67 -19.18 3.44 13.80
CA ILE A 67 -19.62 3.77 12.44
C ILE A 67 -19.17 5.20 12.13
N HIS A 68 -18.33 5.39 11.12
CA HIS A 68 -18.14 6.71 10.51
C HIS A 68 -19.44 7.09 9.80
N LYS A 69 -20.34 7.83 10.46
CA LYS A 69 -21.38 8.57 9.75
C LYS A 69 -20.70 9.77 9.07
N PRO A 70 -20.65 9.86 7.74
CA PRO A 70 -20.26 11.09 7.10
C PRO A 70 -21.30 12.18 7.44
N LEU A 71 -20.81 13.37 7.80
CA LEU A 71 -21.57 14.62 7.66
C LEU A 71 -21.59 15.01 6.17
#